data_AF-A0A9E2BU08-F1
#
_entry.id   AF-A0A9E2BU08-F1
#
_cell.length_a   1.000
_cell.length_b   1.000
_cell.length_c   1.000
_cell.angle_alpha   90.00
_cell.angle_beta   90.00
_cell.angle_gamma   90.00
#
_symmetry.space_group_name_H-M   'P 1'
#
loop_
_entity.id
_entity.type
_entity.pdbx_description
1 polymer ?
#
loop_
_entity_poly.entity_id
_entity_poly.type
_entity_poly.pdbx_seq_one_letter_code
_entity_poly.pdbx_strand_id
1 'polypeptide(L)'
;MSRLPGVLILLALVSSFVTGNAWSEEKGAIREREALRRVQQQVQQLRQEKTALEAKLASFEQEKATLGQERDKLVNGAQARAKSESVKREQLQLALDAMTQEKQAQKGEFDQRLTELTTKQTNTERELAKTLAQRKQAESMIVARDQQVASCQEKNVMLYRHGRDLIEQCRDRSATDAVLRLEPFTGIKKVAIENLLEEYRDKLDAGKVSSTENRK
;
A
#
# COMPACT_ATOMS: atom_id res chain seq x y z
N MET A 1 91.13 44.40 59.41
CA MET A 1 92.25 43.80 58.68
C MET A 1 92.44 44.56 57.37
N SER A 2 93.61 45.19 57.29
CA SER A 2 94.22 45.96 56.20
C SER A 2 94.12 45.37 54.79
N ARG A 3 94.17 46.22 53.74
CA ARG A 3 95.34 46.36 52.84
C ARG A 3 95.38 47.73 52.11
N LEU A 4 96.62 48.22 51.98
CA LEU A 4 97.23 49.43 51.39
C LEU A 4 97.00 49.55 49.86
N PRO A 5 97.23 50.71 49.18
CA PRO A 5 98.56 51.34 48.90
C PRO A 5 98.55 52.89 49.02
N GLY A 6 99.65 53.66 49.04
CA GLY A 6 101.05 53.39 48.71
C GLY A 6 101.59 54.30 47.58
N VAL A 7 101.62 55.63 47.80
CA VAL A 7 102.60 56.67 47.35
C VAL A 7 103.01 56.81 45.87
N LEU A 8 102.81 58.02 45.31
CA LEU A 8 103.65 58.72 44.29
C LEU A 8 103.31 60.23 44.38
N ILE A 9 104.11 61.08 45.04
CA ILE A 9 105.34 61.77 44.60
C ILE A 9 105.13 62.82 43.49
N LEU A 10 105.21 64.09 43.92
CA LEU A 10 105.92 65.25 43.35
C LEU A 10 106.00 65.42 41.82
N LEU A 11 105.39 66.50 41.31
CA LEU A 11 106.05 67.58 40.53
C LEU A 11 105.01 68.70 40.35
N ALA A 12 105.06 69.77 41.16
CA ALA A 12 105.90 70.95 40.94
C ALA A 12 105.52 71.75 39.68
N LEU A 13 105.26 73.04 39.94
CA LEU A 13 105.52 74.22 39.12
C LEU A 13 104.34 74.94 38.45
N VAL A 14 104.12 76.15 38.99
CA VAL A 14 103.81 77.42 38.30
C VAL A 14 102.33 77.60 37.98
N SER A 15 101.52 78.16 38.89
CA SER A 15 101.44 79.60 39.25
C SER A 15 101.32 80.55 38.05
N SER A 16 100.17 81.24 38.01
CA SER A 16 99.86 82.45 37.25
C SER A 16 99.40 82.24 35.80
N PHE A 17 98.08 82.34 35.59
CA PHE A 17 97.51 83.57 35.02
C PHE A 17 96.01 83.65 35.30
N VAL A 18 95.62 84.78 35.89
CA VAL A 18 94.23 85.23 36.07
C VAL A 18 93.66 85.66 34.71
N THR A 19 92.32 85.67 34.64
CA THR A 19 91.42 86.20 33.60
C THR A 19 91.17 85.37 32.35
N GLY A 20 89.96 84.78 32.28
CA GLY A 20 89.34 84.30 31.05
C GLY A 20 88.14 83.37 31.26
N ASN A 21 86.93 83.92 31.06
CA ASN A 21 85.68 83.23 30.66
C ASN A 21 84.68 82.76 31.75
N ALA A 22 83.96 83.73 32.33
CA ALA A 22 82.65 83.51 32.97
C ALA A 22 81.45 83.69 32.00
N TRP A 23 81.67 83.74 30.67
CA TRP A 23 80.64 84.04 29.65
C TRP A 23 80.49 82.95 28.58
N SER A 24 80.80 81.68 28.93
CA SER A 24 80.61 80.50 28.08
C SER A 24 79.63 79.47 28.66
N GLU A 25 79.20 79.63 29.92
CA GLU A 25 78.32 78.67 30.60
C GLU A 25 76.82 78.96 30.34
N GLU A 26 76.46 80.23 30.13
CA GLU A 26 75.05 80.65 29.94
C GLU A 26 74.46 80.29 28.57
N LYS A 27 75.27 80.35 27.48
CA LYS A 27 74.85 79.92 26.13
C LYS A 27 74.79 78.40 25.96
N GLY A 28 75.46 77.64 26.82
CA GLY A 28 75.33 76.18 26.93
C GLY A 28 74.05 75.81 27.68
N ALA A 29 73.84 76.45 28.84
CA ALA A 29 72.65 76.24 29.68
C ALA A 29 71.32 76.57 28.98
N ILE A 30 71.27 77.59 28.10
CA ILE A 30 70.06 77.91 27.31
C ILE A 30 69.78 76.84 26.22
N ARG A 31 70.80 76.39 25.50
CA ARG A 31 70.66 75.32 24.48
C ARG A 31 70.29 73.98 25.10
N GLU A 32 70.84 73.67 26.27
CA GLU A 32 70.46 72.49 27.06
C GLU A 32 69.02 72.57 27.55
N ARG A 33 68.55 73.74 28.01
CA ARG A 33 67.13 73.94 28.37
C ARG A 33 66.18 73.80 27.18
N GLU A 34 66.55 74.30 26.00
CA GLU A 34 65.78 74.12 24.78
C GLU A 34 65.75 72.65 24.30
N ALA A 35 66.89 71.95 24.39
CA ALA A 35 66.97 70.52 24.10
C ALA A 35 66.13 69.70 25.09
N LEU A 36 66.20 70.01 26.39
CA LEU A 36 65.37 69.40 27.43
C LEU A 36 63.88 69.65 27.20
N ARG A 37 63.47 70.84 26.74
CA ARG A 37 62.08 71.17 26.41
C ARG A 37 61.56 70.37 25.21
N ARG A 38 62.39 70.17 24.17
CA ARG A 38 62.04 69.32 23.01
C ARG A 38 61.93 67.85 23.40
N VAL A 39 62.85 67.35 24.22
CA VAL A 39 62.78 65.98 24.76
C VAL A 39 61.55 65.81 25.65
N GLN A 40 61.21 66.79 26.48
CA GLN A 40 60.00 66.76 27.30
C GLN A 40 58.71 66.75 26.44
N GLN A 41 58.68 67.51 25.35
CA GLN A 41 57.57 67.48 24.37
C GLN A 41 57.47 66.13 23.65
N GLN A 42 58.60 65.53 23.23
CA GLN A 42 58.63 64.20 22.63
C GLN A 42 58.19 63.11 23.62
N VAL A 43 58.61 63.19 24.88
CA VAL A 43 58.15 62.27 25.95
C VAL A 43 56.64 62.43 26.19
N GLN A 44 56.10 63.65 26.12
CA GLN A 44 54.66 63.87 26.21
C GLN A 44 53.91 63.28 25.01
N GLN A 45 54.41 63.47 23.79
CA GLN A 45 53.84 62.88 22.56
C GLN A 45 53.87 61.34 22.61
N LEU A 46 55.00 60.74 22.98
CA LEU A 46 55.12 59.29 23.13
C LEU A 46 54.21 58.74 24.24
N ARG A 47 54.00 59.49 25.33
CA ARG A 47 53.01 59.14 26.37
C ARG A 47 51.58 59.20 25.83
N GLN A 48 51.25 60.20 25.02
CA GLN A 48 49.94 60.31 24.36
C GLN A 48 49.73 59.17 23.34
N GLU A 49 50.75 58.81 22.57
CA GLU A 49 50.69 57.69 21.63
C GLU A 49 50.56 56.35 22.36
N LYS A 50 51.31 56.15 23.44
CA LYS A 50 51.23 54.95 24.28
C LYS A 50 49.84 54.78 24.89
N THR A 51 49.27 55.84 25.46
CA THR A 51 47.91 55.81 26.01
C THR A 51 46.84 55.62 24.92
N ALA A 52 47.01 56.22 23.74
CA ALA A 52 46.12 56.02 22.60
C ALA A 52 46.19 54.58 22.04
N LEU A 53 47.37 53.97 22.01
CA LEU A 53 47.56 52.57 21.61
C LEU A 53 47.02 51.60 22.66
N GLU A 54 47.25 51.86 23.95
CA GLU A 54 46.66 51.08 25.05
C GLU A 54 45.12 51.13 25.00
N ALA A 55 44.53 52.29 24.71
CA ALA A 55 43.09 52.42 24.52
C ALA A 55 42.57 51.63 23.30
N LYS A 56 43.30 51.63 22.17
CA LYS A 56 42.95 50.86 20.98
C LYS A 56 43.09 49.34 21.19
N LEU A 57 44.11 48.91 21.91
CA LEU A 57 44.26 47.50 22.26
C LEU A 57 43.12 47.04 23.16
N ALA A 58 42.76 47.84 24.17
CA ALA A 58 41.61 47.56 25.03
C ALA A 58 40.29 47.50 24.23
N SER A 59 40.07 48.42 23.28
CA SER A 59 38.86 48.38 22.42
C SER A 59 38.84 47.14 21.51
N PHE A 60 39.98 46.78 20.91
CA PHE A 60 40.07 45.58 20.07
C PHE A 60 39.90 44.29 20.87
N GLU A 61 40.41 44.21 22.11
CA GLU A 61 40.18 43.08 22.99
C GLU A 61 38.69 42.94 23.36
N GLN A 62 38.01 44.06 23.62
CA GLN A 62 36.57 44.08 23.88
C GLN A 62 35.75 43.68 22.64
N GLU A 63 36.08 44.19 21.46
CA GLU A 63 35.46 43.79 20.19
C GLU A 63 35.69 42.30 19.89
N LYS A 64 36.90 41.79 20.11
CA LYS A 64 37.21 40.36 19.93
C LYS A 64 36.43 39.49 20.91
N ALA A 65 36.27 39.93 22.16
CA ALA A 65 35.48 39.23 23.16
C ALA A 65 33.98 39.20 22.79
N THR A 66 33.42 40.33 22.34
CA THR A 66 32.01 40.42 21.91
C THR A 66 31.75 39.61 20.64
N LEU A 67 32.61 39.72 19.61
CA LEU A 67 32.54 38.91 18.40
C LEU A 67 32.71 37.41 18.71
N GLY A 68 33.57 37.05 19.66
CA GLY A 68 33.72 35.68 20.14
C GLY A 68 32.42 35.14 20.76
N GLN A 69 31.78 35.92 21.62
CA GLN A 69 30.49 35.57 22.22
C GLN A 69 29.36 35.47 21.18
N GLU A 70 29.30 36.37 20.22
CA GLU A 70 28.31 36.32 19.13
C GLU A 70 28.53 35.11 18.24
N ARG A 71 29.78 34.81 17.86
CA ARG A 71 30.12 33.62 17.10
C ARG A 71 29.72 32.36 17.85
N ASP A 72 29.99 32.26 19.14
CA ASP A 72 29.63 31.08 19.93
C ASP A 72 28.12 30.92 20.06
N LYS A 73 27.37 32.02 20.25
CA LYS A 73 25.90 32.02 20.23
C LYS A 73 25.35 31.55 18.88
N LEU A 74 25.91 32.05 17.78
CA LEU A 74 25.48 31.68 16.42
C LEU A 74 25.81 30.22 16.11
N VAL A 75 27.02 29.75 16.45
CA VAL A 75 27.43 28.35 16.24
C VAL A 75 26.57 27.40 17.08
N ASN A 76 26.38 27.69 18.37
CA ASN A 76 25.55 26.86 19.24
C ASN A 76 24.07 26.86 18.79
N GLY A 77 23.55 28.02 18.38
CA GLY A 77 22.20 28.15 17.83
C GLY A 77 22.01 27.38 16.52
N ALA A 78 22.97 27.49 15.60
CA ALA A 78 22.96 26.74 14.34
C ALA A 78 23.07 25.23 14.58
N GLN A 79 23.95 24.79 15.49
CA GLN A 79 24.12 23.38 15.83
C GLN A 79 22.85 22.80 16.49
N ALA A 80 22.21 23.54 17.39
CA ALA A 80 20.95 23.13 18.01
C ALA A 80 19.83 23.01 16.96
N ARG A 81 19.73 23.97 16.03
CA ARG A 81 18.76 23.92 14.92
C ARG A 81 19.02 22.72 14.02
N ALA A 82 20.26 22.50 13.59
CA ALA A 82 20.64 21.37 12.73
C ALA A 82 20.29 20.02 13.38
N LYS A 83 20.58 19.85 14.68
CA LYS A 83 20.18 18.65 15.44
C LYS A 83 18.66 18.47 15.48
N SER A 84 17.92 19.54 15.77
CA SER A 84 16.46 19.48 15.82
C SER A 84 15.83 19.15 14.46
N GLU A 85 16.41 19.66 13.38
CA GLU A 85 15.94 19.40 12.02
C GLU A 85 16.28 17.97 11.59
N SER A 86 17.46 17.47 11.92
CA SER A 86 17.84 16.06 11.72
C SER A 86 16.85 15.12 12.39
N VAL A 87 16.52 15.34 13.67
CA VAL A 87 15.55 14.51 14.39
C VAL A 87 14.16 14.58 13.74
N LYS A 88 13.71 15.78 13.34
CA LYS A 88 12.42 15.93 12.64
C LYS A 88 12.41 15.21 11.29
N ARG A 89 13.50 15.29 10.52
CA ARG A 89 13.62 14.60 9.23
C ARG A 89 13.57 13.09 9.41
N GLU A 90 14.26 12.56 10.40
CA GLU A 90 14.23 11.13 10.74
C GLU A 90 12.82 10.68 11.16
N GLN A 91 12.15 11.45 12.02
CA GLN A 91 10.76 11.17 12.41
C GLN A 91 9.81 11.20 11.21
N LEU A 92 9.96 12.18 10.31
CA LEU A 92 9.15 12.26 9.09
C LEU A 92 9.44 11.11 8.13
N GLN A 93 10.70 10.68 7.99
CA GLN A 93 11.07 9.51 7.20
C GLN A 93 10.42 8.24 7.76
N LEU A 94 10.54 8.00 9.07
CA LEU A 94 9.89 6.86 9.72
C LEU A 94 8.36 6.89 9.56
N ALA A 95 7.74 8.06 9.67
CA ALA A 95 6.31 8.21 9.46
C ALA A 95 5.91 7.95 8.00
N LEU A 96 6.70 8.42 7.03
CA LEU A 96 6.47 8.16 5.61
C LEU A 96 6.63 6.67 5.28
N ASP A 97 7.65 6.02 5.82
CA ASP A 97 7.88 4.59 5.61
C ASP A 97 6.75 3.76 6.21
N ALA A 98 6.31 4.08 7.42
CA ALA A 98 5.15 3.45 8.07
C ALA A 98 3.86 3.62 7.25
N MET A 99 3.55 4.84 6.81
CA MET A 99 2.37 5.13 5.97
C MET A 99 2.45 4.43 4.61
N THR A 100 3.65 4.32 4.03
CA THR A 100 3.85 3.64 2.76
C THR A 100 3.66 2.14 2.91
N GLN A 101 4.18 1.54 3.98
CA GLN A 101 4.01 0.14 4.31
C GLN A 101 2.54 -0.20 4.58
N GLU A 102 1.85 0.63 5.37
CA GLU A 102 0.42 0.47 5.64
C GLU A 102 -0.40 0.55 4.35
N LYS A 103 -0.12 1.53 3.49
CA LYS A 103 -0.81 1.66 2.20
C LYS A 103 -0.54 0.48 1.28
N GLN A 104 0.67 -0.07 1.28
CA GLN A 104 1.00 -1.28 0.52
C GLN A 104 0.26 -2.51 1.06
N ALA A 105 0.20 -2.68 2.38
CA ALA A 105 -0.54 -3.75 3.03
C ALA A 105 -2.04 -3.66 2.72
N GLN A 106 -2.64 -2.47 2.89
CA GLN A 106 -4.05 -2.23 2.56
C GLN A 106 -4.33 -2.52 1.08
N LYS A 107 -3.48 -2.08 0.16
CA LYS A 107 -3.62 -2.40 -1.27
C LYS A 107 -3.59 -3.91 -1.51
N GLY A 108 -2.65 -4.63 -0.88
CA GLY A 108 -2.58 -6.09 -0.97
C GLY A 108 -3.87 -6.77 -0.47
N GLU A 109 -4.41 -6.31 0.66
CA GLU A 109 -5.69 -6.81 1.17
C GLU A 109 -6.86 -6.50 0.24
N PHE A 110 -6.93 -5.28 -0.31
CA PHE A 110 -7.96 -4.90 -1.27
C PHE A 110 -7.89 -5.74 -2.54
N ASP A 111 -6.69 -5.95 -3.09
CA ASP A 111 -6.49 -6.79 -4.28
C ASP A 111 -6.90 -8.25 -4.00
N GLN A 112 -6.53 -8.79 -2.84
CA GLN A 112 -6.99 -10.12 -2.42
C GLN A 112 -8.51 -10.19 -2.31
N ARG A 113 -9.16 -9.22 -1.67
CA ARG A 113 -10.63 -9.17 -1.58
C ARG A 113 -11.30 -9.04 -2.94
N LEU A 114 -10.74 -8.25 -3.86
CA LEU A 114 -11.26 -8.10 -5.21
C LEU A 114 -11.16 -9.41 -5.99
N THR A 115 -10.03 -10.11 -5.90
CA THR A 115 -9.87 -11.43 -6.54
C THR A 115 -10.81 -12.47 -5.94
N GLU A 116 -10.98 -12.49 -4.61
CA GLU A 116 -11.93 -13.39 -3.93
C GLU A 116 -13.39 -13.09 -4.33
N LEU A 117 -13.79 -11.82 -4.39
CA LEU A 117 -15.13 -11.44 -4.83
C LEU A 117 -15.38 -11.80 -6.29
N THR A 118 -14.39 -11.56 -7.16
CA THR A 118 -14.49 -11.89 -8.59
C THR A 118 -14.60 -13.41 -8.80
N THR A 119 -13.81 -14.19 -8.07
CA THR A 119 -13.88 -15.66 -8.14
C THR A 119 -15.21 -16.19 -7.58
N LYS A 120 -15.71 -15.63 -6.47
CA LYS A 120 -17.05 -15.95 -5.95
C LYS A 120 -18.14 -15.62 -6.97
N GLN A 121 -18.10 -14.43 -7.56
CA GLN A 121 -19.08 -14.01 -8.56
C GLN A 121 -19.10 -14.96 -9.76
N THR A 122 -17.95 -15.23 -10.36
CA THR A 122 -17.85 -16.15 -11.52
C THR A 122 -18.30 -17.58 -11.18
N ASN A 123 -18.02 -18.06 -9.97
CA ASN A 123 -18.52 -19.35 -9.50
C ASN A 123 -20.04 -19.34 -9.33
N THR A 124 -20.60 -18.31 -8.70
CA THR A 124 -22.06 -18.19 -8.54
C THR A 124 -22.79 -18.07 -9.87
N GLU A 125 -22.24 -17.34 -10.85
CA GLU A 125 -22.80 -17.25 -12.20
C GLU A 125 -22.77 -18.62 -12.90
N ARG A 126 -21.68 -19.38 -12.75
CA ARG A 126 -21.57 -20.74 -13.30
C ARG A 126 -22.57 -21.70 -12.66
N GLU A 127 -22.73 -21.64 -11.34
CA GLU A 127 -23.73 -22.44 -10.61
C GLU A 127 -25.16 -22.07 -11.01
N LEU A 128 -25.45 -20.77 -11.16
CA LEU A 128 -26.75 -20.31 -11.64
C LEU A 128 -27.04 -20.82 -13.06
N ALA A 129 -26.07 -20.73 -13.97
CA ALA A 129 -26.24 -21.27 -15.33
C ALA A 129 -26.48 -22.78 -15.31
N LYS A 130 -25.75 -23.53 -14.48
CA LYS A 130 -25.92 -24.98 -14.32
C LYS A 130 -27.30 -25.33 -13.77
N THR A 131 -27.74 -24.65 -12.72
CA THR A 131 -29.05 -24.90 -12.09
C THR A 131 -30.20 -24.54 -13.02
N LEU A 132 -30.09 -23.46 -13.80
CA LEU A 132 -31.07 -23.13 -14.84
C LEU A 132 -31.14 -24.20 -15.93
N ALA A 133 -30.00 -24.70 -16.40
CA ALA A 133 -29.95 -25.77 -17.39
C ALA A 133 -30.59 -27.07 -16.84
N GLN A 134 -30.24 -27.45 -15.61
CA GLN A 134 -30.82 -28.61 -14.92
C GLN A 134 -32.33 -28.46 -14.73
N ARG A 135 -32.80 -27.27 -14.35
CA ARG A 135 -34.22 -26.97 -14.20
C ARG A 135 -34.95 -27.15 -15.54
N LYS A 136 -34.44 -26.55 -16.62
CA LYS A 136 -35.03 -26.69 -17.96
C LYS A 136 -35.07 -28.15 -18.42
N GLN A 137 -34.02 -28.91 -18.12
CA GLN A 137 -33.98 -30.33 -18.43
C GLN A 137 -35.03 -31.11 -17.61
N ALA A 138 -35.15 -30.85 -16.31
CA ALA A 138 -36.15 -31.47 -15.45
C ALA A 138 -37.58 -31.12 -15.89
N GLU A 139 -37.84 -29.86 -16.22
CA GLU A 139 -39.14 -29.41 -16.78
C GLU A 139 -39.46 -30.16 -18.09
N SER A 140 -38.49 -30.32 -18.99
CA SER A 140 -38.70 -31.11 -20.23
C SER A 140 -38.99 -32.59 -19.95
N MET A 141 -38.32 -33.18 -18.96
CA MET A 141 -38.58 -34.56 -18.55
C MET A 141 -39.96 -34.72 -17.94
N ILE A 142 -40.42 -33.77 -17.12
CA ILE A 142 -41.77 -33.78 -16.56
C ILE A 142 -42.81 -33.75 -17.68
N VAL A 143 -42.68 -32.83 -18.63
CA VAL A 143 -43.61 -32.73 -19.78
C VAL A 143 -43.64 -34.04 -20.58
N ALA A 144 -42.48 -34.63 -20.88
CA ALA A 144 -42.40 -35.89 -21.60
C ALA A 144 -43.05 -37.04 -20.81
N ARG A 145 -42.87 -37.08 -19.49
CA ARG A 145 -43.49 -38.08 -18.61
C ARG A 145 -45.00 -37.90 -18.51
N ASP A 146 -45.49 -36.67 -18.41
CA ASP A 146 -46.92 -36.38 -18.38
C ASP A 146 -47.60 -36.82 -19.69
N GLN A 147 -46.96 -36.55 -20.83
CA GLN A 147 -47.43 -37.05 -22.13
C GLN A 147 -47.45 -38.57 -22.20
N GLN A 148 -46.40 -39.22 -21.69
CA GLN A 148 -46.34 -40.69 -21.63
C GLN A 148 -47.44 -41.26 -20.72
N VAL A 149 -47.68 -40.65 -19.56
CA VAL A 149 -48.74 -41.06 -18.62
C VAL A 149 -50.12 -40.87 -19.25
N ALA A 150 -50.39 -39.74 -19.91
CA ALA A 150 -51.64 -39.48 -20.61
C ALA A 150 -51.90 -40.52 -21.71
N SER A 151 -50.87 -40.85 -22.52
CA SER A 151 -50.97 -41.90 -23.54
C SER A 151 -51.25 -43.29 -22.93
N CYS A 152 -50.57 -43.63 -21.83
CA CYS A 152 -50.83 -44.89 -21.12
C CYS A 152 -52.25 -44.96 -20.56
N GLN A 153 -52.78 -43.84 -20.02
CA GLN A 153 -54.16 -43.77 -19.53
C GLN A 153 -55.16 -43.95 -20.65
N GLU A 154 -54.97 -43.26 -21.78
CA GLU A 154 -55.83 -43.40 -22.96
C GLU A 154 -55.85 -44.83 -23.50
N LYS A 155 -54.67 -45.43 -23.66
CA LYS A 155 -54.53 -46.84 -24.07
C LYS A 155 -55.20 -47.80 -23.09
N ASN A 156 -55.09 -47.55 -21.78
CA ASN A 156 -55.75 -48.36 -20.76
C ASN A 156 -57.29 -48.30 -20.88
N VAL A 157 -57.84 -47.10 -21.06
CA VAL A 157 -59.28 -46.90 -21.29
C VAL A 157 -59.74 -47.63 -22.56
N MET A 158 -58.96 -47.53 -23.64
CA MET A 158 -59.26 -48.24 -24.89
C MET A 158 -59.23 -49.76 -24.74
N LEU A 159 -58.22 -50.30 -24.05
CA LEU A 159 -58.11 -51.73 -23.73
C LEU A 159 -59.31 -52.21 -22.89
N TYR A 160 -59.70 -51.44 -21.88
CA TYR A 160 -60.87 -51.77 -21.05
C TYR A 160 -62.17 -51.78 -21.88
N ARG A 161 -62.35 -50.79 -22.77
CA ARG A 161 -63.50 -50.73 -23.67
C ARG A 161 -63.55 -51.94 -24.60
N HIS A 162 -62.43 -52.24 -25.29
CA HIS A 162 -62.34 -53.41 -26.16
C HIS A 162 -62.60 -54.73 -25.41
N GLY A 163 -62.10 -54.86 -24.19
CA GLY A 163 -62.39 -56.01 -23.34
C GLY A 163 -63.88 -56.15 -23.00
N ARG A 164 -64.57 -55.04 -22.70
CA ARG A 164 -66.02 -55.05 -22.45
C ARG A 164 -66.81 -55.41 -23.71
N ASP A 165 -66.49 -54.79 -24.84
CA ASP A 165 -67.16 -55.03 -26.13
C ASP A 165 -67.06 -56.51 -26.53
N LEU A 166 -65.89 -57.14 -26.28
CA LEU A 166 -65.68 -58.57 -26.51
C LEU A 166 -66.57 -59.44 -25.61
N ILE A 167 -66.68 -59.12 -24.32
CA ILE A 167 -67.54 -59.85 -23.36
C ILE A 167 -69.01 -59.75 -23.77
N GLU A 168 -69.46 -58.55 -24.17
CA GLU A 168 -70.85 -58.30 -24.58
C GLU A 168 -71.19 -59.09 -25.85
N GLN A 169 -70.33 -59.07 -26.87
CA GLN A 169 -70.51 -59.89 -28.07
C GLN A 169 -70.47 -61.39 -27.80
N CYS A 170 -69.64 -61.87 -26.88
CA CYS A 170 -69.66 -63.28 -26.46
C CYS A 170 -70.99 -63.65 -25.76
N ARG A 171 -71.58 -62.72 -24.99
CA ARG A 171 -72.88 -62.89 -24.32
C ARG A 171 -74.04 -62.92 -25.31
N ASP A 172 -74.05 -62.01 -26.29
CA ASP A 172 -75.07 -62.00 -27.34
C ASP A 172 -74.97 -63.24 -28.24
N ARG A 173 -73.75 -63.77 -28.44
CA ARG A 173 -73.54 -65.00 -29.20
C ARG A 173 -74.02 -66.26 -28.44
N SER A 174 -73.91 -66.26 -27.11
CA SER A 174 -74.48 -67.31 -26.25
C SER A 174 -76.01 -67.21 -26.16
N ALA A 175 -76.59 -66.02 -26.26
CA ALA A 175 -78.04 -65.85 -26.42
C ALA A 175 -78.54 -66.31 -27.82
N THR A 176 -77.73 -66.14 -28.87
CA THR A 176 -78.00 -66.64 -30.23
C THR A 176 -77.54 -68.08 -30.47
N ASP A 177 -76.98 -68.75 -29.45
CA ASP A 177 -76.61 -70.17 -29.44
C ASP A 177 -77.83 -71.11 -29.60
N ALA A 178 -79.03 -70.59 -29.37
CA ALA A 178 -80.28 -71.24 -29.77
C ALA A 178 -80.35 -71.55 -31.28
N VAL A 179 -79.65 -70.76 -32.13
CA VAL A 179 -79.55 -70.96 -33.59
C VAL A 179 -78.39 -71.91 -33.96
N LEU A 180 -77.41 -72.12 -33.06
CA LEU A 180 -76.21 -72.94 -33.28
C LEU A 180 -76.48 -74.46 -33.36
N ARG A 181 -77.68 -74.92 -32.99
CA ARG A 181 -78.10 -76.33 -33.18
C ARG A 181 -78.26 -76.75 -34.65
N LEU A 182 -78.18 -75.82 -35.61
CA LEU A 182 -78.56 -76.07 -37.01
C LEU A 182 -77.42 -76.26 -38.02
N GLU A 183 -76.14 -76.02 -37.70
CA GLU A 183 -75.11 -76.01 -38.76
C GLU A 183 -73.84 -76.82 -38.48
N PRO A 184 -73.83 -78.11 -38.87
CA PRO A 184 -72.60 -78.90 -39.02
C PRO A 184 -71.91 -78.78 -40.40
N PHE A 185 -72.54 -78.20 -41.43
CA PHE A 185 -72.12 -78.44 -42.84
C PHE A 185 -71.51 -77.25 -43.60
N THR A 186 -71.71 -75.99 -43.22
CA THR A 186 -71.34 -74.83 -44.07
C THR A 186 -70.07 -74.10 -43.64
N GLY A 187 -69.60 -74.26 -42.39
CA GLY A 187 -68.36 -73.65 -41.89
C GLY A 187 -68.33 -72.11 -41.80
N ILE A 188 -69.38 -71.40 -42.26
CA ILE A 188 -69.45 -69.94 -42.34
C ILE A 188 -69.29 -69.29 -40.96
N LYS A 189 -69.90 -69.86 -39.92
CA LYS A 189 -69.76 -69.35 -38.54
C LYS A 189 -68.34 -69.47 -38.00
N LYS A 190 -67.56 -70.48 -38.42
CA LYS A 190 -66.16 -70.65 -37.99
C LYS A 190 -65.32 -69.46 -38.48
N VAL A 191 -65.43 -69.13 -39.75
CA VAL A 191 -64.76 -67.96 -40.35
C VAL A 191 -65.21 -66.66 -39.69
N ALA A 192 -66.51 -66.52 -39.38
CA ALA A 192 -67.02 -65.34 -38.67
C ALA A 192 -66.55 -65.23 -37.20
N ILE A 193 -66.09 -66.30 -36.56
CA ILE A 193 -65.45 -66.25 -35.24
C ILE A 193 -63.97 -65.93 -35.40
N GLU A 194 -63.28 -66.55 -36.36
CA GLU A 194 -61.88 -66.29 -36.67
C GLU A 194 -61.66 -64.81 -37.03
N ASN A 195 -62.47 -64.23 -37.91
CA ASN A 195 -62.41 -62.81 -38.27
C ASN A 195 -62.64 -61.87 -37.07
N LEU A 196 -63.56 -62.24 -36.18
CA LEU A 196 -63.84 -61.44 -34.99
C LEU A 196 -62.67 -61.47 -34.01
N LEU A 197 -62.09 -62.66 -33.79
CA LEU A 197 -60.93 -62.83 -32.93
C LEU A 197 -59.73 -62.04 -33.47
N GLU A 198 -59.54 -62.03 -34.79
CA GLU A 198 -58.52 -61.26 -35.48
C GLU A 198 -58.74 -59.75 -35.32
N GLU A 199 -59.98 -59.25 -35.50
CA GLU A 199 -60.30 -57.83 -35.32
C GLU A 199 -60.03 -57.34 -33.88
N TYR A 200 -60.34 -58.15 -32.86
CA TYR A 200 -60.01 -57.79 -31.47
C TYR A 200 -58.52 -57.92 -31.16
N ARG A 201 -57.84 -58.89 -31.76
CA ARG A 201 -56.38 -59.00 -31.67
C ARG A 201 -55.72 -57.74 -32.21
N ASP A 202 -56.17 -57.24 -33.37
CA ASP A 202 -55.68 -56.00 -33.96
C ASP A 202 -55.95 -54.79 -33.06
N LYS A 203 -57.16 -54.69 -32.47
CA LYS A 203 -57.52 -53.63 -31.51
C LYS A 203 -56.67 -53.67 -30.23
N LEU A 204 -56.40 -54.86 -29.69
CA LEU A 204 -55.55 -55.05 -28.52
C LEU A 204 -54.08 -54.75 -28.82
N ASP A 205 -53.58 -55.19 -29.97
CA ASP A 205 -52.22 -54.92 -30.43
C ASP A 205 -52.00 -53.42 -30.69
N ALA A 206 -53.00 -52.71 -31.22
CA ALA A 206 -52.97 -51.25 -31.36
C ALA A 206 -52.93 -50.50 -30.02
N GLY A 207 -53.57 -51.05 -28.97
CA GLY A 207 -53.56 -50.51 -27.61
C GLY A 207 -52.33 -50.86 -26.77
N LYS A 208 -51.46 -51.75 -27.26
CA LYS A 208 -50.31 -52.25 -26.51
C LYS A 208 -49.27 -51.14 -26.31
N VAL A 209 -48.75 -51.04 -25.08
CA VAL A 209 -47.59 -50.18 -24.80
C VAL A 209 -46.33 -50.93 -25.25
N SER A 210 -45.77 -50.57 -26.40
CA SER A 210 -44.46 -51.05 -26.83
C SER A 210 -43.36 -50.39 -25.99
N SER A 211 -42.53 -51.18 -25.33
CA SER A 211 -41.41 -50.69 -24.51
C SER A 211 -40.20 -50.23 -25.32
N THR A 212 -40.27 -50.29 -26.65
CA THR A 212 -39.12 -50.20 -27.55
C THR A 212 -38.78 -48.80 -28.04
N GLU A 213 -39.59 -47.78 -27.75
CA GLU A 213 -39.42 -46.44 -28.34
C GLU A 213 -38.59 -45.46 -27.48
N ASN A 214 -38.13 -45.87 -26.29
CA ASN A 214 -37.42 -44.99 -25.34
C ASN A 214 -35.91 -45.26 -25.22
N ARG A 215 -35.26 -45.84 -26.24
CA ARG A 215 -33.82 -46.08 -26.25
C ARG A 215 -33.14 -45.46 -27.48
N LYS A 216 -33.11 -44.13 -27.54
CA LYS A 216 -32.08 -43.36 -28.24
C LYS A 216 -31.72 -42.14 -27.41
#